data_AF-A0A537WVK1-F1
#
_entry.id   AF-A0A537WVK1-F1
#
_cell.length_a   1.000
_cell.length_b   1.000
_cell.length_c   1.000
_cell.angle_alpha   90.00
_cell.angle_beta   90.00
_cell.angle_gamma   90.00
#
_symmetry.space_group_name_H-M   'P 1'
#
loop_
_entity.id
_entity.type
_entity.pdbx_description
1 polymer ?
#
loop_
_entity_poly.entity_id
_entity_poly.type
_entity_poly.pdbx_seq_one_letter_code
_entity_poly.pdbx_strand_id
1 'polypeptide(L)'
;PVKQVLDYMKRLVPFLPQDVFAWDDSSNNKALISGQAALIFNPPSAWAVAVRDAPKVAEQCWHFSSPKGPKGRFDPAQPSFWGIWKFSPNKAAAKSLALHLWQKESVEQLVAASHGYDIPCFGTLRQFKTWAEEGPPKGGIWNYP
;
A
#
# COMPACT_ATOMS: atom_id res chain seq x y z
N PRO A 1 -5.41 19.99 17.91
CA PRO A 1 -5.27 18.99 16.81
C PRO A 1 -6.41 17.97 16.76
N VAL A 2 -6.67 17.25 17.86
CA VAL A 2 -7.71 16.20 17.91
C VAL A 2 -9.11 16.74 17.62
N LYS A 3 -9.52 17.85 18.26
CA LYS A 3 -10.84 18.49 18.03
C LYS A 3 -11.09 18.79 16.54
N GLN A 4 -10.09 19.34 15.85
CA GLN A 4 -10.21 19.67 14.42
C GLN A 4 -10.45 18.44 13.55
N VAL A 5 -9.81 17.30 13.87
CA VAL A 5 -10.03 16.02 13.16
C VAL A 5 -11.44 15.52 13.44
N LEU A 6 -11.91 15.57 14.69
CA LEU A 6 -13.27 15.19 15.04
C LEU A 6 -14.33 16.05 14.33
N ASP A 7 -14.10 17.36 14.23
CA ASP A 7 -14.99 18.28 13.51
C ASP A 7 -14.98 18.02 11.99
N TYR A 8 -13.86 17.56 11.43
CA TYR A 8 -13.81 17.08 10.04
C TYR A 8 -14.58 15.77 9.87
N MET A 9 -14.34 14.78 10.73
CA MET A 9 -15.03 13.48 10.65
C MET A 9 -16.55 13.64 10.82
N LYS A 10 -17.02 14.50 11.73
CA LYS A 10 -18.44 14.81 11.89
C LYS A 10 -19.09 15.33 10.59
N ARG A 11 -18.33 16.05 9.77
CA ARG A 11 -18.79 16.54 8.46
C ARG A 11 -18.65 15.51 7.35
N LEU A 12 -17.67 14.61 7.42
CA LEU A 12 -17.42 13.58 6.42
C LEU A 12 -18.39 12.39 6.54
N VAL A 13 -18.65 11.90 7.76
CA VAL A 13 -19.44 10.68 8.03
C VAL A 13 -20.80 10.66 7.31
N PRO A 14 -21.57 11.76 7.21
CA PRO A 14 -22.82 11.77 6.46
C PRO A 14 -22.70 11.43 4.96
N PHE A 15 -21.50 11.50 4.38
CA PHE A 15 -21.22 11.17 2.98
C PHE A 15 -20.66 9.75 2.80
N LEU A 16 -20.39 9.03 3.88
CA LEU A 16 -19.88 7.67 3.82
C LEU A 16 -21.05 6.66 3.77
N PRO A 17 -20.83 5.44 3.25
CA PRO A 17 -21.80 4.36 3.36
C PRO A 17 -22.23 4.14 4.81
N GLN A 18 -23.51 3.89 5.05
CA GLN A 18 -24.05 3.76 6.41
C GLN A 18 -23.45 2.56 7.17
N ASP A 19 -23.08 1.52 6.45
CA ASP A 19 -22.50 0.28 6.96
C ASP A 19 -20.97 0.33 7.12
N VAL A 20 -20.32 1.45 6.78
CA VAL A 20 -18.85 1.59 6.80
C VAL A 20 -18.23 1.27 8.18
N PHE A 21 -18.98 1.43 9.26
CA PHE A 21 -18.53 1.13 10.62
C PHE A 21 -18.55 -0.36 10.97
N ALA A 22 -19.21 -1.19 10.16
CA ALA A 22 -19.23 -2.65 10.28
C ALA A 22 -18.24 -3.32 9.32
N TRP A 23 -17.53 -2.55 8.50
CA TRP A 23 -16.58 -3.04 7.50
C TRP A 23 -15.36 -3.70 8.16
N ASP A 24 -14.90 -4.77 7.53
CA ASP A 24 -13.64 -5.44 7.82
C ASP A 24 -12.53 -4.99 6.85
N ASP A 25 -11.33 -5.56 7.01
CA ASP A 25 -10.14 -5.26 6.20
C ASP A 25 -10.36 -5.51 4.68
N SER A 26 -11.31 -6.37 4.32
CA SER A 26 -11.61 -6.71 2.91
C SER A 26 -12.73 -5.87 2.31
N SER A 27 -13.50 -5.15 3.14
CA SER A 27 -14.76 -4.55 2.73
C SER A 27 -14.58 -3.38 1.77
N ASN A 28 -13.53 -2.57 1.94
CA ASN A 28 -13.19 -1.49 1.00
C ASN A 28 -12.80 -2.05 -0.39
N ASN A 29 -12.08 -3.18 -0.45
CA ASN A 29 -11.74 -3.86 -1.70
C ASN A 29 -13.01 -4.33 -2.41
N LYS A 30 -13.92 -4.98 -1.67
CA LYS A 30 -15.21 -5.43 -2.21
C LYS A 30 -16.04 -4.25 -2.73
N ALA A 31 -16.07 -3.14 -1.99
CA ALA A 31 -16.79 -1.94 -2.41
C ALA A 31 -16.24 -1.35 -3.71
N LEU A 32 -14.92 -1.27 -3.85
CA LEU A 32 -14.26 -0.80 -5.08
C LEU A 32 -14.52 -1.78 -6.25
N ILE A 33 -14.23 -3.07 -6.05
CA ILE A 33 -14.32 -4.11 -7.08
C ILE A 33 -15.75 -4.31 -7.58
N SER A 34 -16.75 -4.16 -6.71
CA SER A 34 -18.17 -4.25 -7.11
C SER A 34 -18.70 -2.98 -7.79
N GLY A 35 -17.89 -1.93 -7.91
CA GLY A 35 -18.30 -0.64 -8.49
C GLY A 35 -19.12 0.24 -7.56
N GLN A 36 -19.24 -0.11 -6.27
CA GLN A 36 -19.99 0.66 -5.27
C GLN A 36 -19.19 1.84 -4.71
N ALA A 37 -17.86 1.82 -4.81
CA ALA A 37 -16.97 2.90 -4.39
C ALA A 37 -16.12 3.41 -5.55
N ALA A 38 -16.06 4.73 -5.72
CA ALA A 38 -15.15 5.39 -6.66
C ALA A 38 -13.80 5.76 -6.03
N LEU A 39 -13.72 5.77 -4.69
CA LEU A 39 -12.52 6.12 -3.93
C LEU A 39 -12.47 5.31 -2.65
N ILE A 40 -11.30 4.72 -2.37
CA ILE A 40 -10.98 4.08 -1.09
C ILE A 40 -9.61 4.57 -0.61
N PHE A 41 -9.40 4.52 0.70
CA PHE A 41 -8.09 4.71 1.31
C PHE A 41 -7.50 3.34 1.62
N ASN A 42 -6.65 2.83 0.71
CA ASN A 42 -6.00 1.53 0.85
C ASN A 42 -4.69 1.50 0.06
N PRO A 43 -3.71 0.63 0.40
CA PRO A 43 -2.64 0.27 -0.51
C PRO A 43 -3.16 -0.39 -1.80
N PRO A 44 -2.29 -0.67 -2.80
CA PRO A 44 -2.66 -1.33 -4.05
C PRO A 44 -3.24 -2.74 -3.95
N SER A 45 -3.50 -3.28 -2.76
CA SER A 45 -4.08 -4.63 -2.58
C SER A 45 -5.48 -4.74 -3.21
N ALA A 46 -6.31 -3.69 -3.13
CA ALA A 46 -7.62 -3.66 -3.79
C ALA A 46 -7.46 -3.83 -5.31
N TRP A 47 -6.50 -3.12 -5.88
CA TRP A 47 -6.14 -3.19 -7.28
C TRP A 47 -5.58 -4.56 -7.65
N ALA A 48 -4.65 -5.12 -6.87
CA ALA A 48 -4.08 -6.45 -7.12
C ALA A 48 -5.15 -7.55 -7.16
N VAL A 49 -6.15 -7.48 -6.26
CA VAL A 49 -7.31 -8.39 -6.31
C VAL A 49 -8.16 -8.13 -7.55
N ALA A 50 -8.38 -6.86 -7.92
CA ALA A 50 -9.11 -6.51 -9.14
C ALA A 50 -8.40 -7.00 -10.42
N VAL A 51 -7.06 -6.97 -10.49
CA VAL A 51 -6.30 -7.50 -11.64
C VAL A 51 -6.63 -8.98 -11.86
N ARG A 52 -6.79 -9.75 -10.78
CA ARG A 52 -7.14 -11.18 -10.83
C ARG A 52 -8.61 -11.42 -11.13
N ASP A 53 -9.50 -10.72 -10.40
CA ASP A 53 -10.92 -11.10 -10.32
C ASP A 53 -11.86 -10.18 -11.13
N ALA A 54 -11.44 -8.95 -11.41
CA ALA A 54 -12.24 -7.94 -12.13
C ALA A 54 -11.37 -7.00 -12.99
N PRO A 55 -10.67 -7.50 -14.03
CA PRO A 55 -9.67 -6.72 -14.77
C PRO A 55 -10.18 -5.38 -15.34
N LYS A 56 -11.46 -5.34 -15.77
CA LYS A 56 -12.10 -4.10 -16.26
C LYS A 56 -12.20 -3.00 -15.21
N VAL A 57 -12.30 -3.37 -13.92
CA VAL A 57 -12.26 -2.41 -12.81
C VAL A 57 -10.82 -1.99 -12.55
N ALA A 58 -9.88 -2.93 -12.59
CA ALA A 58 -8.46 -2.63 -12.44
C ALA A 58 -7.96 -1.62 -13.48
N GLU A 59 -8.38 -1.75 -14.75
CA GLU A 59 -8.10 -0.80 -15.84
C GLU A 59 -8.48 0.66 -15.53
N GLN A 60 -9.39 0.88 -14.58
CA GLN A 60 -9.86 2.21 -14.17
C GLN A 60 -9.27 2.68 -12.83
N CYS A 61 -8.46 1.86 -12.18
CA CYS A 61 -7.86 2.17 -10.89
C CYS A 61 -6.57 2.99 -11.04
N TRP A 62 -6.50 4.09 -10.28
CA TRP A 62 -5.33 4.96 -10.21
C TRP A 62 -4.99 5.26 -8.76
N HIS A 63 -3.70 5.25 -8.44
CA HIS A 63 -3.21 5.56 -7.11
C HIS A 63 -2.66 6.98 -7.09
N PHE A 64 -3.02 7.71 -6.05
CA PHE A 64 -2.60 9.08 -5.83
C PHE A 64 -2.50 9.35 -4.33
N SER A 65 -1.66 10.32 -3.95
CA SER A 65 -1.44 10.60 -2.54
C SER A 65 -2.67 11.24 -1.88
N SER A 66 -2.78 11.03 -0.58
CA SER A 66 -3.84 11.58 0.26
C SER A 66 -4.00 13.11 0.10
N PRO A 67 -5.21 13.68 0.25
CA PRO A 67 -5.41 15.12 0.23
C PRO A 67 -4.52 15.84 1.26
N LYS A 68 -4.00 17.01 0.90
CA LYS A 68 -3.16 17.81 1.81
C LYS A 68 -4.02 18.47 2.88
N GLY A 69 -3.69 18.22 4.15
CA GLY A 69 -4.31 18.89 5.29
C GLY A 69 -3.61 20.21 5.67
N PRO A 70 -4.15 20.94 6.67
CA PRO A 70 -3.61 22.24 7.11
C PRO A 70 -2.16 22.21 7.62
N LYS A 71 -1.66 21.03 7.99
CA LYS A 71 -0.30 20.81 8.50
C LYS A 71 0.58 19.98 7.58
N GLY A 72 0.11 19.66 6.37
CA GLY A 72 0.86 18.87 5.39
C GLY A 72 0.08 17.66 4.89
N ARG A 73 0.79 16.82 4.15
CA ARG A 73 0.34 15.51 3.66
C ARG A 73 1.13 14.46 4.41
N PHE A 74 0.42 13.48 4.97
CA PHE A 74 1.00 12.40 5.74
C PHE A 74 0.40 11.11 5.23
N ASP A 75 1.25 10.18 4.81
CA ASP A 75 0.81 8.86 4.36
C ASP A 75 1.10 7.85 5.48
N PRO A 76 0.14 6.96 5.80
CA PRO A 76 0.36 5.93 6.79
C PRO A 76 1.40 4.94 6.26
N ALA A 77 2.39 4.60 7.11
CA ALA A 77 3.37 3.57 6.82
C ALA A 77 3.27 2.47 7.88
N GLN A 78 3.31 1.22 7.44
CA GLN A 78 3.41 0.06 8.32
C GLN A 78 4.82 -0.52 8.23
N PRO A 79 5.78 -0.04 9.06
CA PRO A 79 7.14 -0.52 9.01
C PRO A 79 7.19 -1.97 9.52
N SER A 80 7.75 -2.85 8.68
CA SER A 80 8.10 -4.21 9.09
C SER A 80 9.59 -4.29 9.40
N PHE A 81 9.93 -4.97 10.49
CA PHE A 81 11.32 -5.14 10.93
C PHE A 81 11.66 -6.60 10.99
N TRP A 82 12.88 -6.93 10.58
CA TRP A 82 13.45 -8.26 10.77
C TRP A 82 14.42 -8.24 11.93
N GLY A 83 14.28 -9.21 12.83
CA GLY A 83 15.11 -9.37 14.01
C GLY A 83 15.82 -10.71 14.01
N ILE A 84 17.05 -10.73 14.51
CA ILE A 84 17.78 -11.96 14.80
C ILE A 84 17.72 -12.20 16.30
N TRP A 85 17.11 -13.31 16.72
CA TRP A 85 17.01 -13.67 18.13
C TRP A 85 18.38 -13.78 18.80
N LYS A 86 18.52 -13.19 19.99
CA LYS A 86 19.78 -13.24 20.78
C LYS A 86 20.20 -14.67 21.14
N PHE A 87 19.25 -15.60 21.26
CA PHE A 87 19.53 -17.01 21.55
C PHE A 87 19.78 -17.86 20.30
N SER A 88 19.65 -17.31 19.08
CA SER A 88 19.88 -18.10 17.86
C SER A 88 21.29 -18.71 17.84
N PRO A 89 21.46 -20.01 17.56
CA PRO A 89 22.78 -20.62 17.44
C PRO A 89 23.51 -20.18 16.16
N ASN A 90 22.78 -19.71 15.13
CA ASN A 90 23.30 -19.43 13.79
C ASN A 90 23.26 -17.93 13.43
N LYS A 91 23.73 -17.05 14.33
CA LYS A 91 23.67 -15.59 14.12
C LYS A 91 24.47 -15.10 12.91
N ALA A 92 25.62 -15.71 12.63
CA ALA A 92 26.46 -15.32 11.50
C ALA A 92 25.71 -15.51 10.17
N ALA A 93 25.16 -16.71 9.95
CA ALA A 93 24.36 -17.01 8.76
C ALA A 93 23.11 -16.11 8.65
N ALA A 94 22.40 -15.87 9.76
CA ALA A 94 21.24 -14.98 9.76
C ALA A 94 21.59 -13.54 9.37
N LYS A 95 22.74 -13.01 9.83
CA LYS A 95 23.23 -11.69 9.41
C LYS A 95 23.61 -11.66 7.92
N SER A 96 24.28 -12.71 7.43
CA SER A 96 24.62 -12.83 6.01
C SER A 96 23.38 -12.87 5.13
N LEU A 97 22.34 -13.62 5.53
CA LEU A 97 21.06 -13.65 4.83
C LEU A 97 20.37 -12.28 4.85
N ALA A 98 20.32 -11.62 6.01
CA ALA A 98 19.73 -10.28 6.11
C ALA A 98 20.45 -9.28 5.19
N LEU A 99 21.79 -9.32 5.13
CA LEU A 99 22.55 -8.46 4.23
C LEU A 99 22.27 -8.77 2.76
N HIS A 100 22.16 -10.06 2.40
CA HIS A 100 21.83 -10.49 1.05
C HIS A 100 20.45 -9.97 0.61
N LEU A 101 19.42 -10.17 1.44
CA LEU A 101 18.05 -9.76 1.14
C LEU A 101 17.88 -8.24 1.02
N TRP A 102 18.79 -7.45 1.60
CA TRP A 102 18.83 -5.99 1.47
C TRP A 102 19.74 -5.49 0.34
N GLN A 103 20.37 -6.37 -0.45
CA GLN A 103 21.03 -5.95 -1.69
C GLN A 103 19.99 -5.48 -2.70
N LYS A 104 20.36 -4.52 -3.55
CA LYS A 104 19.44 -3.87 -4.50
C LYS A 104 18.70 -4.90 -5.36
N GLU A 105 19.41 -5.90 -5.88
CA GLU A 105 18.88 -6.91 -6.77
C GLU A 105 17.87 -7.82 -6.06
N SER A 106 18.13 -8.17 -4.79
CA SER A 106 17.20 -8.94 -3.96
C SER A 106 15.95 -8.13 -3.63
N VAL A 107 16.10 -6.85 -3.29
CA VAL A 107 14.97 -5.96 -3.03
C VAL A 107 14.14 -5.76 -4.30
N GLU A 108 14.77 -5.57 -5.47
CA GLU A 108 14.06 -5.44 -6.75
C GLU A 108 13.22 -6.68 -7.06
N GLN A 109 13.77 -7.88 -6.81
CA GLN A 109 13.03 -9.14 -6.96
C GLN A 109 11.84 -9.23 -6.00
N LEU A 110 12.00 -8.82 -4.74
CA LEU A 110 10.93 -8.82 -3.73
C LEU A 110 9.82 -7.80 -4.08
N VAL A 111 10.20 -6.61 -4.54
CA VAL A 111 9.25 -5.58 -5.01
C VAL A 111 8.48 -6.08 -6.23
N ALA A 112 9.16 -6.71 -7.20
CA ALA A 112 8.50 -7.31 -8.36
C ALA A 112 7.56 -8.45 -7.97
N ALA A 113 7.98 -9.33 -7.04
CA ALA A 113 7.17 -10.45 -6.57
C ALA A 113 5.91 -10.01 -5.79
N SER A 114 5.96 -8.85 -5.13
CA SER A 114 4.81 -8.24 -4.45
C SER A 114 3.98 -7.34 -5.38
N HIS A 115 4.29 -7.28 -6.68
CA HIS A 115 3.64 -6.38 -7.65
C HIS A 115 3.68 -4.90 -7.23
N GLY A 116 4.78 -4.49 -6.59
CA GLY A 116 4.96 -3.12 -6.09
C GLY A 116 4.17 -2.78 -4.83
N TYR A 117 3.54 -3.76 -4.17
CA TYR A 117 2.88 -3.55 -2.88
C TYR A 117 3.88 -3.21 -1.76
N ASP A 118 5.00 -3.93 -1.70
CA ASP A 118 6.01 -3.66 -0.68
C ASP A 118 6.92 -2.50 -1.11
N ILE A 119 6.99 -1.46 -0.26
CA ILE A 119 7.83 -0.28 -0.51
C ILE A 119 9.13 -0.42 0.30
N PRO A 120 10.32 -0.37 -0.33
CA PRO A 120 11.58 -0.38 0.38
C PRO A 120 11.80 0.90 1.19
N CYS A 121 12.43 0.74 2.36
CA CYS A 121 12.65 1.83 3.32
C CYS A 121 13.61 2.92 2.78
N PHE A 122 14.53 2.56 1.88
CA PHE A 122 15.51 3.48 1.31
C PHE A 122 14.97 4.09 0.00
N GLY A 123 14.88 5.42 -0.06
CA GLY A 123 14.33 6.12 -1.23
C GLY A 123 15.08 5.84 -2.55
N THR A 124 16.37 5.52 -2.49
CA THR A 124 17.16 5.12 -3.67
C THR A 124 16.70 3.79 -4.29
N LEU A 125 15.98 2.95 -3.53
CA LEU A 125 15.40 1.69 -3.99
C LEU A 125 13.96 1.84 -4.48
N ARG A 126 13.42 3.06 -4.55
CA ARG A 126 12.07 3.33 -5.09
C ARG A 126 12.06 3.70 -6.57
N GLN A 127 13.19 3.48 -7.25
CA GLN A 127 13.37 3.77 -8.68
C GLN A 127 13.23 2.52 -9.57
N PHE A 128 12.80 1.39 -9.01
CA PHE A 128 12.56 0.17 -9.77
C PHE A 128 11.42 0.36 -10.78
N LYS A 129 11.48 -0.39 -11.88
CA LYS A 129 10.52 -0.24 -12.98
C LYS A 129 9.13 -0.78 -12.64
N THR A 130 9.01 -1.64 -11.62
CA THR A 130 7.76 -2.28 -11.20
C THR A 130 6.61 -1.29 -11.16
N TRP A 131 6.71 -0.18 -10.44
CA TRP A 131 5.61 0.77 -10.32
C TRP A 131 5.23 1.49 -11.63
N ALA A 132 6.14 1.59 -12.60
CA ALA A 132 5.89 2.19 -13.92
C ALA A 132 5.31 1.17 -14.92
N GLU A 133 5.55 -0.11 -14.70
CA GLU A 133 5.24 -1.19 -15.64
C GLU A 133 4.03 -2.03 -15.23
N GLU A 134 3.76 -2.12 -13.93
CA GLU A 134 2.58 -2.79 -13.38
C GLU A 134 1.29 -2.19 -13.94
N GLY A 135 0.30 -3.06 -14.17
CA GLY A 135 -0.98 -2.70 -14.74
C GLY A 135 -1.97 -3.86 -14.71
N PRO A 136 -3.22 -3.65 -15.14
CA PRO A 136 -3.74 -2.44 -15.79
C PRO A 136 -4.27 -1.35 -14.82
N PRO A 137 -4.33 -0.07 -15.23
CA PRO A 137 -3.61 0.49 -16.38
C PRO A 137 -2.11 0.50 -16.07
N LYS A 138 -1.29 0.45 -17.12
CA LYS A 138 0.17 0.53 -16.97
C LYS A 138 0.55 1.82 -16.23
N GLY A 139 1.30 1.69 -15.14
CA GLY A 139 1.70 2.82 -14.28
C GLY A 139 0.60 3.29 -13.32
N GLY A 140 -0.49 2.53 -13.18
CA GLY A 140 -1.60 2.87 -12.29
C GLY A 140 -1.20 2.96 -10.81
N ILE A 141 -0.09 2.32 -10.43
CA ILE A 141 0.50 2.35 -9.07
C ILE A 141 1.74 3.25 -8.96
N TRP A 142 2.10 4.03 -9.99
CA TRP A 142 3.35 4.81 -10.01
C TRP A 142 3.49 5.80 -8.85
N ASN A 143 2.39 6.43 -8.41
CA ASN A 143 2.40 7.43 -7.34
C ASN A 143 2.26 6.82 -5.92
N TYR A 144 2.39 5.50 -5.80
CA TYR A 144 2.32 4.80 -4.52
C TYR A 144 3.60 4.94 -3.65
N PRO A 145 4.82 4.65 -4.17
CA PRO A 145 6.07 4.74 -3.40
C PRO A 145 6.59 6.16 -3.09
#